data_AF-A0A1X0JPY9-F1
#
_entry.id   AF-A0A1X0JPY9-F1
#
_cell.length_a   1.000
_cell.length_b   1.000
_cell.length_c   1.000
_cell.angle_alpha   90.00
_cell.angle_beta   90.00
_cell.angle_gamma   90.00
#
_symmetry.space_group_name_H-M   'P 1'
#
loop_
_entity.id
_entity.type
_entity.pdbx_description
1 polymer ?
#
loop_
_entity_poly.entity_id
_entity_poly.type
_entity_poly.pdbx_seq_one_letter_code
_entity_poly.pdbx_strand_id
1 'polypeptide(L)'
;MRDDKSMLRRIVKLRFMRTRAGDDEWAMLTASQRSSIKRGIRDASERSDGALREACKNYQEMYGIRQETLQPLVDECRNKARTPGQRGTEEPAPSPPTSPRTSTTHQGSTALSGEQIAAFSAEYRNAYIAPGDALTDLYNKYEEAYGVSRDVLRAAIQEDRRNHPVVYKTMKEARRRMQKDRTRKRRKDAAVEYGRVPPPPPSDRAPPAVKKSMLTEIAERCAPRNATDAEIDRIRERLRTFTESPDDHYGYLAWRFREISTRPGSSEHSADDLRARMSLIVSEDKALIARLRQDHGNVLGDRPERPRRALDAEFRKTQLGLTWSSGPSALRRARGTLAFLRRAVPLTFASQDYSSHLSPMLARLLPPPVTEYSNLRLPTHVYASINNLRRMVTHVDQFLSTIDAQGGNSYENGLDQLRDLSSGAFDFVLKPEPEKAAVPPASRLPLVILPPGERIHPFVAGIRRSGRFRGGEIDEGRLGVLMQLWTHLSESGTCTLYEGAFPTSGKDNGYLILVIFYEGYGEDAVAISPWKGEHATFVVRADAAKTRTWKTVLTRTKEEAKELGARRLVFKANPDHGIDEYEAMFQKVVAFFVCEPDDFEDGALYFDEHEGRYEVRPA
;
A
#
# COMPACT_ATOMS: atom_id res chain seq x y z
N MET A 1 30.22 -16.86 -2.61
CA MET A 1 28.78 -16.75 -2.26
C MET A 1 28.45 -17.09 -0.79
N ARG A 2 29.36 -17.63 0.05
CA ARG A 2 29.11 -17.78 1.51
C ARG A 2 29.28 -16.48 2.31
N ASP A 3 30.09 -15.52 1.84
CA ASP A 3 30.43 -14.30 2.61
C ASP A 3 29.32 -13.24 2.69
N ASP A 4 28.51 -13.03 1.65
CA ASP A 4 27.42 -12.03 1.67
C ASP A 4 26.38 -12.30 2.76
N LYS A 5 26.18 -13.58 3.09
CA LYS A 5 25.21 -14.02 4.12
C LYS A 5 25.64 -13.64 5.53
N SER A 6 26.95 -13.51 5.81
CA SER A 6 27.45 -13.08 7.12
C SER A 6 27.40 -11.55 7.27
N MET A 7 27.50 -10.81 6.16
CA MET A 7 27.55 -9.35 6.14
C MET A 7 26.21 -8.73 6.54
N LEU A 8 25.09 -9.21 5.98
CA LEU A 8 23.74 -8.75 6.35
C LEU A 8 23.43 -9.05 7.82
N ARG A 9 23.89 -10.20 8.34
CA ARG A 9 23.76 -10.57 9.76
C ARG A 9 24.59 -9.69 10.68
N ARG A 10 25.82 -9.33 10.27
CA ARG A 10 26.63 -8.32 10.97
C ARG A 10 25.97 -6.93 10.94
N ILE A 11 25.28 -6.55 9.86
CA ILE A 11 24.56 -5.27 9.78
C ILE A 11 23.39 -5.24 10.77
N VAL A 12 22.59 -6.32 10.86
CA VAL A 12 21.50 -6.42 11.85
C VAL A 12 22.06 -6.41 13.29
N LYS A 13 23.12 -7.20 13.55
CA LYS A 13 23.78 -7.28 14.88
C LYS A 13 24.41 -5.95 15.31
N LEU A 14 25.14 -5.27 14.43
CA LEU A 14 25.78 -3.98 14.71
C LEU A 14 24.76 -2.84 14.90
N ARG A 15 23.57 -2.93 14.29
CA ARG A 15 22.51 -1.93 14.45
C ARG A 15 21.72 -2.10 15.73
N PHE A 16 21.47 -3.35 16.16
CA PHE A 16 20.90 -3.60 17.49
C PHE A 16 21.78 -3.00 18.60
N MET A 17 23.10 -3.09 18.45
CA MET A 17 24.06 -2.42 19.34
C MET A 17 23.98 -0.88 19.27
N ARG A 18 23.57 -0.31 18.14
CA ARG A 18 23.46 1.14 17.94
C ARG A 18 22.16 1.73 18.49
N THR A 19 21.03 1.03 18.39
CA THR A 19 19.73 1.45 18.96
C THR A 19 19.72 1.59 20.47
N ARG A 20 20.71 1.01 21.17
CA ARG A 20 20.87 1.12 22.62
C ARG A 20 21.67 2.36 23.05
N ALA A 21 22.39 2.99 22.13
CA ALA A 21 22.97 4.31 22.33
C ALA A 21 21.93 5.35 21.89
N GLY A 22 21.48 6.22 22.79
CA GLY A 22 20.38 7.18 22.58
C GLY A 22 20.60 8.27 21.53
N ASP A 23 21.42 8.04 20.51
CA ASP A 23 21.72 8.91 19.38
C ASP A 23 21.14 8.21 18.12
N ASP A 24 20.24 8.74 17.31
CA ASP A 24 19.82 10.10 17.05
C ASP A 24 18.48 9.94 16.29
N GLU A 25 17.34 9.94 17.00
CA GLU A 25 16.00 9.81 16.38
C GLU A 25 15.78 10.86 15.27
N TRP A 26 16.48 11.98 15.40
CA TRP A 26 16.53 13.03 14.40
C TRP A 26 17.21 12.60 13.09
N ALA A 27 18.23 11.73 13.15
CA ALA A 27 18.95 11.22 11.97
C ALA A 27 18.14 10.19 11.17
N MET A 28 17.18 9.50 11.82
CA MET A 28 16.28 8.55 11.15
C MET A 28 15.23 9.23 10.26
N LEU A 29 15.03 10.55 10.41
CA LEU A 29 14.12 11.33 9.59
C LEU A 29 14.76 11.72 8.24
N THR A 30 14.00 11.55 7.15
CA THR A 30 14.40 12.06 5.83
C THR A 30 14.61 13.59 5.86
N ALA A 31 15.43 14.12 4.95
CA ALA A 31 15.68 15.55 4.86
C ALA A 31 14.37 16.37 4.67
N SER A 32 13.39 15.80 3.96
CA SER A 32 12.07 16.40 3.76
C SER A 32 11.26 16.44 5.08
N GLN A 33 11.25 15.36 5.85
CA GLN A 33 10.59 15.30 7.16
C GLN A 33 11.22 16.30 8.14
N ARG A 34 12.56 16.33 8.24
CA ARG A 34 13.28 17.30 9.08
C ARG A 34 12.94 18.74 8.70
N SER A 35 12.88 19.04 7.40
CA SER A 35 12.51 20.38 6.90
C SER A 35 11.06 20.74 7.22
N SER A 36 10.14 19.77 7.11
CA SER A 36 8.72 19.95 7.44
C SER A 36 8.52 20.21 8.94
N ILE A 37 9.18 19.44 9.80
CA ILE A 37 9.13 19.60 11.26
C ILE A 37 9.71 20.96 11.68
N LYS A 38 10.89 21.33 11.16
CA LYS A 38 11.50 22.64 11.43
C LYS A 38 10.57 23.80 11.03
N ARG A 39 9.89 23.68 9.88
CA ARG A 39 8.94 24.70 9.42
C ARG A 39 7.72 24.76 10.32
N GLY A 40 7.07 23.63 10.61
CA GLY A 40 5.85 23.64 11.41
C GLY A 40 6.08 24.03 12.87
N ILE A 41 7.22 23.69 13.48
CA ILE A 41 7.59 24.19 14.81
C ILE A 41 7.78 25.71 14.79
N ARG A 42 8.44 26.25 13.76
CA ARG A 42 8.59 27.70 13.58
C ARG A 42 7.23 28.39 13.42
N ASP A 43 6.42 27.95 12.46
CA ASP A 43 5.10 28.52 12.17
C ASP A 43 4.16 28.45 13.39
N ALA A 44 4.26 27.38 14.19
CA ALA A 44 3.48 27.22 15.41
C ALA A 44 3.98 28.14 16.54
N SER A 45 5.30 28.31 16.67
CA SER A 45 5.92 29.21 17.65
C SER A 45 5.55 30.67 17.42
N GLU A 46 5.34 31.08 16.17
CA GLU A 46 4.89 32.43 15.81
C GLU A 46 3.41 32.69 16.16
N ARG A 47 2.61 31.64 16.35
CA ARG A 47 1.17 31.76 16.66
C ARG A 47 0.91 31.82 18.17
N SER A 48 1.35 30.81 18.91
CA SER A 48 1.17 30.72 20.37
C SER A 48 1.90 29.51 20.97
N ASP A 49 2.16 29.55 22.29
CA ASP A 49 2.66 28.38 23.02
C ASP A 49 1.72 27.17 22.97
N GLY A 50 0.40 27.40 22.83
CA GLY A 50 -0.59 26.33 22.66
C GLY A 50 -0.43 25.62 21.32
N ALA A 51 -0.30 26.39 20.24
CA ALA A 51 -0.06 25.86 18.89
C ALA A 51 1.28 25.12 18.81
N LEU A 52 2.31 25.62 19.49
CA LEU A 52 3.63 24.97 19.55
C LEU A 52 3.56 23.61 20.25
N ARG A 53 2.88 23.51 21.40
CA ARG A 53 2.66 22.22 22.10
C ARG A 53 1.88 21.23 21.23
N GLU A 54 0.84 21.71 20.55
CA GLU A 54 0.03 20.87 19.66
C GLU A 54 0.83 20.39 18.45
N ALA A 55 1.67 21.24 17.84
CA ALA A 55 2.56 20.86 16.75
C ALA A 55 3.59 19.80 17.19
N CYS A 56 4.21 19.97 18.37
CA CYS A 56 5.13 18.97 18.92
C CYS A 56 4.41 17.63 19.15
N LYS A 57 3.23 17.63 19.78
CA LYS A 57 2.42 16.42 19.98
C LYS A 57 2.08 15.72 18.65
N ASN A 58 1.65 16.49 17.65
CA ASN A 58 1.35 15.95 16.32
C ASN A 58 2.59 15.31 15.67
N TYR A 59 3.79 15.87 15.87
CA TYR A 59 5.02 15.29 15.34
C TYR A 59 5.50 14.06 16.11
N GLN A 60 5.31 14.01 17.43
CA GLN A 60 5.53 12.81 18.24
C GLN A 60 4.63 11.67 17.74
N GLU A 61 3.33 11.94 17.56
CA GLU A 61 2.37 10.94 17.06
C GLU A 61 2.61 10.54 15.60
N MET A 62 3.05 11.49 14.76
CA MET A 62 3.23 11.26 13.33
C MET A 62 4.52 10.52 12.98
N TYR A 63 5.60 10.80 13.71
CA TYR A 63 6.95 10.31 13.41
C TYR A 63 7.57 9.44 14.51
N GLY A 64 6.92 9.28 15.66
CA GLY A 64 7.44 8.48 16.77
C GLY A 64 8.68 9.06 17.43
N ILE A 65 8.97 10.35 17.20
CA ILE A 65 10.09 11.07 17.82
C ILE A 65 9.71 11.52 19.22
N ARG A 66 10.63 11.39 20.17
CA ARG A 66 10.37 11.79 21.55
C ARG A 66 10.39 13.32 21.74
N GLN A 67 9.89 13.78 22.88
CA GLN A 67 9.85 15.22 23.20
C GLN A 67 11.26 15.81 23.29
N GLU A 68 12.20 15.07 23.85
CA GLU A 68 13.58 15.47 24.08
C GLU A 68 14.28 15.75 22.75
N THR A 69 13.95 15.01 21.69
CA THR A 69 14.47 15.22 20.33
C THR A 69 13.95 16.50 19.69
N LEU A 70 12.74 16.93 20.04
CA LEU A 70 12.13 18.17 19.53
C LEU A 70 12.53 19.41 20.35
N GLN A 71 12.96 19.22 21.60
CA GLN A 71 13.25 20.30 22.55
C GLN A 71 14.30 21.30 22.05
N PRO A 72 15.42 20.90 21.42
CA PRO A 72 16.40 21.85 20.89
C PRO A 72 15.82 22.81 19.85
N LEU A 73 14.88 22.33 19.02
CA LEU A 73 14.21 23.17 18.00
C LEU A 73 13.23 24.16 18.63
N VAL A 74 12.50 23.70 19.66
CA VAL A 74 11.61 24.54 20.45
C VAL A 74 12.41 25.65 21.14
N ASP A 75 13.55 25.30 21.73
CA ASP A 75 14.42 26.26 22.41
C ASP A 75 15.07 27.24 21.42
N GLU A 76 15.50 26.77 20.25
CA GLU A 76 15.99 27.63 19.17
C GLU A 76 14.94 28.67 18.74
N CYS A 77 13.68 28.26 18.58
CA CYS A 77 12.58 29.15 18.20
C CYS A 77 12.25 30.16 19.32
N ARG A 78 12.24 29.71 20.59
CA ARG A 78 12.00 30.59 21.75
C ARG A 78 13.10 31.61 21.96
N ASN A 79 14.36 31.23 21.76
CA ASN A 79 15.49 32.14 21.90
C ASN A 79 15.50 33.21 20.80
N LYS A 80 15.11 32.85 19.56
CA LYS A 80 14.90 33.81 18.47
C LYS A 80 13.75 34.79 18.78
N ALA A 81 12.64 34.32 19.35
CA ALA A 81 11.51 35.17 19.74
C ALA A 81 11.81 36.11 20.93
N ARG A 82 12.80 35.79 21.78
CA ARG A 82 13.23 36.63 22.91
C ARG A 82 14.24 37.72 22.54
N THR A 83 14.68 37.78 21.29
CA THR A 83 15.61 38.82 20.82
C THR A 83 14.88 39.95 20.05
N PRO A 84 13.91 40.64 20.67
CA PRO A 84 13.70 42.05 20.35
C PRO A 84 13.68 42.90 21.62
N GLY A 85 14.75 43.67 21.83
CA GLY A 85 14.71 44.88 22.67
C GLY A 85 14.82 44.69 24.18
N GLN A 86 16.02 44.36 24.68
CA GLN A 86 16.45 44.80 26.01
C GLN A 86 17.87 45.41 25.93
N ARG A 87 17.92 46.70 25.60
CA ARG A 87 18.92 47.62 26.16
C ARG A 87 18.13 48.64 26.96
N GLY A 88 18.04 48.41 28.27
CA GLY A 88 17.56 49.40 29.21
C GLY A 88 18.73 50.29 29.65
N THR A 89 18.53 51.59 29.42
CA THR A 89 18.78 52.70 30.36
C THR A 89 20.17 52.88 30.96
N GLU A 90 20.98 53.74 30.32
CA GLU A 90 21.81 54.75 31.01
C GLU A 90 21.62 56.12 30.33
N GLU A 91 21.68 57.14 31.17
CA GLU A 91 21.24 58.54 31.08
C GLU A 91 22.17 59.45 30.23
N PRO A 92 21.73 60.63 29.71
CA PRO A 92 22.43 61.32 28.64
C PRO A 92 23.40 62.41 29.14
N ALA A 93 24.57 62.51 28.48
CA ALA A 93 25.50 63.63 28.56
C ALA A 93 26.13 63.89 27.17
N PRO A 94 26.63 65.11 26.87
CA PRO A 94 26.26 65.85 25.67
C PRO A 94 27.21 65.69 24.46
N SER A 95 26.66 65.98 23.29
CA SER A 95 27.28 65.88 21.95
C SER A 95 28.49 66.79 21.72
N PRO A 96 29.43 66.34 20.86
CA PRO A 96 30.15 67.23 19.93
C PRO A 96 30.10 66.64 18.48
N PRO A 97 30.61 67.33 17.42
CA PRO A 97 29.76 67.76 16.31
C PRO A 97 29.93 66.94 15.01
N THR A 98 28.85 66.99 14.22
CA THR A 98 28.75 67.00 12.74
C THR A 98 29.89 66.41 11.89
N SER A 99 29.56 65.36 11.14
CA SER A 99 29.79 65.29 9.68
C SER A 99 28.93 64.18 9.04
N PRO A 100 28.60 64.31 7.74
CA PRO A 100 27.30 63.94 7.20
C PRO A 100 27.26 62.50 6.73
N ARG A 101 26.19 61.78 7.08
CA ARG A 101 25.80 60.53 6.42
C ARG A 101 24.37 60.64 5.92
N THR A 102 24.30 60.84 4.61
CA THR A 102 23.18 60.49 3.74
C THR A 102 22.58 59.16 4.17
N SER A 103 21.40 59.22 4.80
CA SER A 103 20.52 58.07 4.99
C SER A 103 19.35 58.25 4.05
N THR A 104 19.58 57.76 2.84
CA THR A 104 18.56 57.43 1.85
C THR A 104 17.52 56.55 2.52
N THR A 105 16.29 57.04 2.57
CA THR A 105 15.11 56.27 2.91
C THR A 105 14.99 55.10 1.92
N HIS A 106 15.40 53.90 2.29
CA HIS A 106 15.02 52.68 1.55
C HIS A 106 13.56 52.36 1.86
N GLN A 107 12.65 53.11 1.24
CA GLN A 107 11.39 52.52 0.79
C GLN A 107 11.79 51.51 -0.30
N GLY A 108 11.77 50.23 0.05
CA GLY A 108 12.10 49.14 -0.86
C GLY A 108 11.19 49.19 -2.08
N SER A 109 11.71 49.70 -3.19
CA SER A 109 11.05 49.64 -4.50
C SER A 109 10.90 48.17 -4.87
N THR A 110 9.68 47.65 -4.78
CA THR A 110 9.28 46.34 -5.31
C THR A 110 9.21 46.29 -6.84
N ALA A 111 9.69 47.34 -7.52
CA ALA A 111 9.68 47.46 -8.97
C ALA A 111 11.11 47.32 -9.53
N LEU A 112 11.24 46.46 -10.54
CA LEU A 112 12.45 46.35 -11.36
C LEU A 112 12.66 47.62 -12.19
N SER A 113 13.90 48.04 -12.36
CA SER A 113 14.25 49.10 -13.31
C SER A 113 14.01 48.63 -14.76
N GLY A 114 13.87 49.59 -15.68
CA GLY A 114 13.70 49.27 -17.11
C GLY A 114 14.86 48.43 -17.68
N GLU A 115 16.08 48.68 -17.22
CA GLU A 115 17.27 47.89 -17.60
C GLU A 115 17.20 46.46 -17.08
N GLN A 116 16.75 46.27 -15.83
CA GLN A 116 16.57 44.94 -15.23
C GLN A 116 15.46 44.15 -15.94
N ILE A 117 14.37 44.81 -16.33
CA ILE A 117 13.29 44.20 -17.12
C ILE A 117 13.81 43.78 -18.50
N ALA A 118 14.61 44.62 -19.16
CA ALA A 118 15.19 44.30 -20.46
C ALA A 118 16.17 43.10 -20.38
N ALA A 119 17.03 43.08 -19.36
CA ALA A 119 17.96 41.98 -19.11
C ALA A 119 17.21 40.66 -18.81
N PHE A 120 16.22 40.71 -17.92
CA PHE A 120 15.40 39.55 -17.59
C PHE A 120 14.66 39.00 -18.81
N SER A 121 14.02 39.85 -19.61
CA SER A 121 13.29 39.44 -20.82
C SER A 121 14.22 38.86 -21.89
N ALA A 122 15.45 39.36 -22.01
CA ALA A 122 16.47 38.77 -22.90
C ALA A 122 16.88 37.37 -22.43
N GLU A 123 17.20 37.20 -21.15
CA GLU A 123 17.54 35.89 -20.57
C GLU A 123 16.35 34.92 -20.62
N TYR A 124 15.13 35.41 -20.41
CA TYR A 124 13.91 34.61 -20.50
C TYR A 124 13.72 34.03 -21.91
N ARG A 125 13.99 34.83 -22.94
CA ARG A 125 13.90 34.35 -24.33
C ARG A 125 14.88 33.19 -24.60
N ASN A 126 16.08 33.25 -24.03
CA ASN A 126 17.06 32.17 -24.12
C ASN A 126 16.64 30.95 -23.28
N ALA A 127 16.17 31.15 -22.05
CA ALA A 127 15.75 30.09 -21.16
C ALA A 127 14.47 29.37 -21.63
N TYR A 128 13.58 30.05 -22.36
CA TYR A 128 12.31 29.49 -22.81
C TYR A 128 12.47 28.35 -23.83
N ILE A 129 13.55 28.39 -24.61
CA ILE A 129 13.91 27.34 -25.58
C ILE A 129 14.89 26.30 -25.00
N ALA A 130 15.50 26.59 -23.84
CA ALA A 130 16.40 25.67 -23.17
C ALA A 130 15.67 24.45 -22.56
N PRO A 131 16.33 23.27 -22.49
CA PRO A 131 15.75 22.09 -21.86
C PRO A 131 15.82 22.17 -20.32
N GLY A 132 14.87 21.52 -19.64
CA GLY A 132 14.92 21.32 -18.18
C GLY A 132 14.33 22.48 -17.39
N ASP A 133 14.93 22.76 -16.23
CA ASP A 133 14.42 23.72 -15.23
C ASP A 133 14.94 25.16 -15.43
N ALA A 134 15.57 25.46 -16.58
CA ALA A 134 16.20 26.75 -16.89
C ALA A 134 15.29 27.97 -16.67
N LEU A 135 13.98 27.84 -16.91
CA LEU A 135 13.02 28.91 -16.62
C LEU A 135 12.86 29.11 -15.11
N THR A 136 12.76 28.03 -14.34
CA THR A 136 12.65 28.09 -12.88
C THR A 136 13.91 28.68 -12.27
N ASP A 137 15.09 28.27 -12.75
CA ASP A 137 16.38 28.80 -12.29
C ASP A 137 16.51 30.30 -12.58
N LEU A 138 16.04 30.74 -13.76
CA LEU A 138 16.00 32.15 -14.11
C LEU A 138 15.07 32.96 -13.20
N TYR A 139 13.87 32.44 -12.89
CA TYR A 139 12.97 33.08 -11.93
C TYR A 139 13.63 33.21 -10.56
N ASN A 140 14.17 32.11 -10.02
CA ASN A 140 14.83 32.11 -8.71
C ASN A 140 16.01 33.09 -8.68
N LYS A 141 16.84 33.13 -9.74
CA LYS A 141 17.97 34.06 -9.88
C LYS A 141 17.53 35.52 -9.72
N TYR A 142 16.44 35.92 -10.37
CA TYR A 142 15.96 37.31 -10.34
C TYR A 142 15.13 37.62 -9.08
N GLU A 143 14.44 36.64 -8.49
CA GLU A 143 13.80 36.78 -7.17
C GLU A 143 14.85 37.01 -6.08
N GLU A 144 15.94 36.25 -6.08
CA GLU A 144 17.04 36.37 -5.10
C GLU A 144 17.87 37.64 -5.31
N ALA A 145 18.22 37.97 -6.56
CA ALA A 145 19.06 39.12 -6.86
C ALA A 145 18.39 40.48 -6.60
N TYR A 146 17.06 40.56 -6.77
CA TYR A 146 16.34 41.84 -6.74
C TYR A 146 15.23 41.89 -5.68
N GLY A 147 14.98 40.81 -4.94
CA GLY A 147 13.94 40.77 -3.90
C GLY A 147 12.52 40.97 -4.44
N VAL A 148 12.29 40.71 -5.73
CA VAL A 148 10.99 40.87 -6.39
C VAL A 148 10.21 39.56 -6.38
N SER A 149 8.88 39.65 -6.36
CA SER A 149 8.04 38.45 -6.44
C SER A 149 7.96 37.90 -7.87
N ARG A 150 7.71 36.60 -7.99
CA ARG A 150 7.47 35.94 -9.29
C ARG A 150 6.38 36.60 -10.14
N ASP A 151 5.40 37.22 -9.51
CA ASP A 151 4.28 37.85 -10.22
C ASP A 151 4.72 39.15 -10.91
N VAL A 152 5.64 39.91 -10.32
CA VAL A 152 6.28 41.07 -10.96
C VAL A 152 7.06 40.62 -12.20
N LEU A 153 7.84 39.55 -12.09
CA LEU A 153 8.57 38.97 -13.21
C LEU A 153 7.62 38.46 -14.32
N ARG A 154 6.51 37.81 -13.94
CA ARG A 154 5.49 37.38 -14.91
C ARG A 154 4.83 38.55 -15.63
N ALA A 155 4.55 39.64 -14.94
CA ALA A 155 4.00 40.85 -15.55
C ALA A 155 4.97 41.43 -16.59
N ALA A 156 6.27 41.48 -16.27
CA ALA A 156 7.31 41.89 -17.22
C ALA A 156 7.36 41.02 -18.49
N ILE A 157 7.22 39.69 -18.36
CA ILE A 157 7.16 38.79 -19.52
C ILE A 157 5.86 38.97 -20.32
N GLN A 158 4.72 39.21 -19.66
CA GLN A 158 3.48 39.47 -20.37
C GLN A 158 3.58 40.72 -21.24
N GLU A 159 4.24 41.75 -20.73
CA GLU A 159 4.47 42.99 -21.47
C GLU A 159 5.48 42.80 -22.61
N ASP A 160 6.62 42.13 -22.34
CA ASP A 160 7.60 41.76 -23.40
C ASP A 160 6.96 40.92 -24.51
N ARG A 161 6.01 40.04 -24.15
CA ARG A 161 5.26 39.22 -25.11
C ARG A 161 4.27 40.02 -25.96
N ARG A 162 3.66 41.07 -25.40
CA ARG A 162 2.84 42.01 -26.17
C ARG A 162 3.68 42.81 -27.15
N ASN A 163 4.89 43.20 -26.74
CA ASN A 163 5.82 43.98 -27.56
C ASN A 163 6.52 43.14 -28.65
N HIS A 164 6.66 41.83 -28.44
CA HIS A 164 7.38 40.93 -29.37
C HIS A 164 6.58 39.68 -29.77
N PRO A 165 5.34 39.79 -30.29
CA PRO A 165 4.46 38.64 -30.52
C PRO A 165 5.02 37.63 -31.53
N VAL A 166 5.74 38.11 -32.55
CA VAL A 166 6.38 37.27 -33.58
C VAL A 166 7.48 36.40 -32.97
N VAL A 167 8.32 36.96 -32.08
CA VAL A 167 9.42 36.26 -31.40
C VAL A 167 8.87 35.13 -30.52
N TYR A 168 7.81 35.40 -29.75
CA TYR A 168 7.20 34.35 -28.92
C TYR A 168 6.49 33.27 -29.73
N LYS A 169 5.94 33.62 -30.91
CA LYS A 169 5.38 32.63 -31.84
C LYS A 169 6.46 31.70 -32.38
N THR A 170 7.57 32.24 -32.87
CA THR A 170 8.70 31.44 -33.40
C THR A 170 9.33 30.57 -32.32
N MET A 171 9.53 31.09 -31.11
CA MET A 171 10.05 30.31 -29.98
C MET A 171 9.09 29.20 -29.55
N LYS A 172 7.78 29.43 -29.57
CA LYS A 172 6.77 28.40 -29.28
C LYS A 172 6.82 27.28 -30.32
N GLU A 173 7.01 27.61 -31.59
CA GLU A 173 7.18 26.63 -32.67
C GLU A 173 8.51 25.85 -32.53
N ALA A 174 9.61 26.53 -32.22
CA ALA A 174 10.91 25.91 -31.97
C ALA A 174 10.86 24.91 -30.79
N ARG A 175 10.21 25.31 -29.68
CA ARG A 175 10.02 24.42 -28.52
C ARG A 175 9.15 23.21 -28.86
N ARG A 176 8.10 23.40 -29.68
CA ARG A 176 7.27 22.28 -30.18
C ARG A 176 8.07 21.31 -31.05
N ARG A 177 8.96 21.82 -31.93
CA ARG A 177 9.86 20.99 -32.74
C ARG A 177 10.83 20.19 -31.86
N MET A 178 11.51 20.85 -30.92
CA MET A 178 12.40 20.17 -29.96
C MET A 178 11.69 19.13 -29.11
N GLN A 179 10.45 19.39 -28.66
CA GLN A 179 9.66 18.43 -27.91
C GLN A 179 9.29 17.21 -28.76
N LYS A 180 8.90 17.43 -30.03
CA LYS A 180 8.67 16.34 -30.99
C LYS A 180 9.94 15.52 -31.22
N ASP A 181 11.08 16.15 -31.44
CA ASP A 181 12.35 15.45 -31.65
C ASP A 181 12.80 14.67 -30.41
N ARG A 182 12.62 15.22 -29.20
CA ARG A 182 12.86 14.49 -27.95
C ARG A 182 11.93 13.29 -27.80
N THR A 183 10.65 13.41 -28.16
CA THR A 183 9.74 12.26 -28.12
C THR A 183 10.10 11.21 -29.18
N ARG A 184 10.55 11.62 -30.36
CA ARG A 184 11.02 10.72 -31.42
C ARG A 184 12.31 10.01 -31.02
N LYS A 185 13.27 10.74 -30.44
CA LYS A 185 14.52 10.18 -29.89
C LYS A 185 14.23 9.22 -28.74
N ARG A 186 13.37 9.60 -27.78
CA ARG A 186 12.95 8.70 -26.69
C ARG A 186 12.23 7.44 -27.20
N ARG A 187 11.42 7.54 -28.25
CA ARG A 187 10.81 6.34 -28.88
C ARG A 187 11.86 5.45 -29.54
N LYS A 188 12.87 6.04 -30.17
CA LYS A 188 14.00 5.31 -30.77
C LYS A 188 14.87 4.65 -29.70
N ASP A 189 15.22 5.37 -28.64
CA ASP A 189 16.03 4.88 -27.52
C ASP A 189 15.27 3.80 -26.74
N ALA A 190 13.97 4.02 -26.49
CA ALA A 190 13.09 3.01 -25.91
C ALA A 190 13.00 1.75 -26.79
N ALA A 191 12.84 1.88 -28.11
CA ALA A 191 12.81 0.73 -29.01
C ALA A 191 14.12 -0.09 -28.98
N VAL A 192 15.26 0.55 -28.73
CA VAL A 192 16.56 -0.12 -28.54
C VAL A 192 16.66 -0.79 -27.15
N GLU A 193 16.12 -0.15 -26.12
CA GLU A 193 16.09 -0.68 -24.74
C GLU A 193 15.11 -1.85 -24.57
N TYR A 194 13.95 -1.80 -25.26
CA TYR A 194 12.95 -2.88 -25.32
C TYR A 194 13.37 -4.05 -26.22
N GLY A 195 14.48 -3.95 -26.95
CA GLY A 195 15.10 -5.10 -27.62
C GLY A 195 15.70 -6.13 -26.64
N ARG A 196 15.84 -5.78 -25.34
CA ARG A 196 16.39 -6.66 -24.30
C ARG A 196 15.41 -7.07 -23.20
N VAL A 197 14.22 -6.47 -23.14
CA VAL A 197 13.18 -6.85 -22.17
C VAL A 197 11.90 -7.12 -22.93
N PRO A 198 11.37 -8.37 -22.90
CA PRO A 198 10.16 -8.68 -23.64
C PRO A 198 9.02 -7.79 -23.12
N PRO A 199 8.23 -7.16 -24.02
CA PRO A 199 7.04 -6.44 -23.60
C PRO A 199 6.11 -7.41 -22.83
N PRO A 200 5.34 -6.93 -21.84
CA PRO A 200 4.29 -7.75 -21.26
C PRO A 200 3.39 -8.24 -22.40
N PRO A 201 3.02 -9.54 -22.39
CA PRO A 201 2.23 -10.09 -23.47
C PRO A 201 0.92 -9.30 -23.62
N PRO A 202 0.42 -9.13 -24.86
CA PRO A 202 -0.84 -8.46 -25.10
C PRO A 202 -1.96 -9.08 -24.24
N SER A 203 -2.82 -8.22 -23.72
CA SER A 203 -3.98 -8.51 -22.87
C SER A 203 -5.05 -9.40 -23.52
N ASP A 204 -4.80 -9.89 -24.74
CA ASP A 204 -5.73 -10.68 -25.55
C ASP A 204 -5.49 -12.19 -25.42
N ARG A 205 -4.73 -12.65 -24.42
CA ARG A 205 -4.74 -14.08 -24.09
C ARG A 205 -6.17 -14.45 -23.69
N ALA A 206 -6.85 -15.15 -24.59
CA ALA A 206 -8.07 -15.87 -24.27
C ALA A 206 -7.84 -16.66 -22.98
N PRO A 207 -8.78 -16.66 -22.03
CA PRO A 207 -8.66 -17.49 -20.84
C PRO A 207 -8.36 -18.93 -21.28
N PRO A 208 -7.52 -19.67 -20.53
CA PRO A 208 -7.26 -21.06 -20.86
C PRO A 208 -8.61 -21.79 -20.95
N ALA A 209 -8.83 -22.53 -22.04
CA ALA A 209 -10.06 -23.27 -22.20
C ALA A 209 -10.16 -24.32 -21.09
N VAL A 210 -11.11 -24.13 -20.16
CA VAL A 210 -11.37 -25.11 -19.11
C VAL A 210 -11.87 -26.38 -19.77
N LYS A 211 -11.14 -27.48 -19.58
CA LYS A 211 -11.51 -28.77 -20.16
C LYS A 211 -12.78 -29.27 -19.48
N LYS A 212 -13.77 -29.71 -20.26
CA LYS A 212 -15.01 -30.33 -19.74
C LYS A 212 -14.71 -31.46 -18.74
N SER A 213 -13.63 -32.22 -18.97
CA SER A 213 -13.19 -33.29 -18.06
C SER A 213 -12.83 -32.79 -16.65
N MET A 214 -12.30 -31.58 -16.50
CA MET A 214 -11.98 -30.99 -15.20
C MET A 214 -13.24 -30.61 -14.43
N LEU A 215 -14.28 -30.10 -15.12
CA LEU A 215 -15.56 -29.79 -14.48
C LEU A 215 -16.28 -31.06 -14.02
N THR A 216 -16.19 -32.14 -14.80
CA THR A 216 -16.70 -33.45 -14.40
C THR A 216 -16.01 -33.96 -13.13
N GLU A 217 -14.68 -33.90 -13.10
CA GLU A 217 -13.90 -34.30 -11.92
C GLU A 217 -14.24 -33.47 -10.67
N ILE A 218 -14.42 -32.15 -10.81
CA ILE A 218 -14.83 -31.29 -9.69
C ILE A 218 -16.25 -31.63 -9.24
N ALA A 219 -17.17 -31.89 -10.18
CA ALA A 219 -18.55 -32.23 -9.86
C ALA A 219 -18.63 -33.51 -9.03
N GLU A 220 -17.91 -34.56 -9.46
CA GLU A 220 -17.82 -35.84 -8.75
C GLU A 220 -17.23 -35.67 -7.35
N ARG A 221 -16.17 -34.85 -7.19
CA ARG A 221 -15.56 -34.58 -5.89
C ARG A 221 -16.41 -33.73 -4.94
N CYS A 222 -17.27 -32.86 -5.48
CA CYS A 222 -18.16 -32.02 -4.68
C CYS A 222 -19.50 -32.69 -4.36
N ALA A 223 -19.83 -33.78 -5.06
CA ALA A 223 -21.06 -34.52 -4.87
C ALA A 223 -21.04 -35.29 -3.53
N PRO A 224 -22.20 -35.45 -2.87
CA PRO A 224 -22.34 -36.39 -1.75
C PRO A 224 -21.88 -37.80 -2.12
N ARG A 225 -21.41 -38.59 -1.15
CA ARG A 225 -20.92 -39.99 -1.38
C ARG A 225 -21.95 -40.91 -2.08
N ASN A 226 -23.24 -40.62 -1.91
CA ASN A 226 -24.34 -41.40 -2.49
C ASN A 226 -25.11 -40.59 -3.55
N ALA A 227 -24.46 -39.61 -4.18
CA ALA A 227 -25.09 -38.79 -5.19
C ALA A 227 -25.47 -39.63 -6.41
N THR A 228 -26.67 -39.40 -6.91
CA THR A 228 -27.13 -39.92 -8.20
C THR A 228 -26.42 -39.21 -9.35
N ASP A 229 -26.36 -39.85 -10.53
CA ASP A 229 -25.82 -39.22 -11.74
C ASP A 229 -26.53 -37.90 -12.06
N ALA A 230 -27.84 -37.84 -11.79
CA ALA A 230 -28.63 -36.61 -11.95
C ALA A 230 -28.19 -35.48 -11.00
N GLU A 231 -27.73 -35.80 -9.79
CA GLU A 231 -27.19 -34.80 -8.84
C GLU A 231 -25.80 -34.32 -9.27
N ILE A 232 -24.94 -35.25 -9.73
CA ILE A 232 -23.62 -34.92 -10.29
C ILE A 232 -23.77 -34.03 -11.52
N ASP A 233 -24.74 -34.33 -12.40
CA ASP A 233 -25.04 -33.51 -13.57
C ASP A 233 -25.56 -32.13 -13.21
N ARG A 234 -26.41 -32.00 -12.18
CA ARG A 234 -26.84 -30.69 -11.65
C ARG A 234 -25.67 -29.87 -11.11
N ILE A 235 -24.75 -30.49 -10.37
CA ILE A 235 -23.53 -29.85 -9.88
C ILE A 235 -22.67 -29.40 -11.07
N ARG A 236 -22.48 -30.27 -12.05
CA ARG A 236 -21.71 -29.99 -13.26
C ARG A 236 -22.30 -28.81 -14.04
N GLU A 237 -23.62 -28.77 -14.20
CA GLU A 237 -24.31 -27.66 -14.87
C GLU A 237 -24.10 -26.34 -14.13
N ARG A 238 -24.22 -26.34 -12.80
CA ARG A 238 -23.92 -25.15 -11.98
C ARG A 238 -22.46 -24.73 -12.12
N LEU A 239 -21.51 -25.65 -12.16
CA LEU A 239 -20.08 -25.33 -12.36
C LEU A 239 -19.79 -24.71 -13.73
N ARG A 240 -20.58 -25.02 -14.77
CA ARG A 240 -20.41 -24.41 -16.10
C ARG A 240 -20.57 -22.90 -16.09
N THR A 241 -21.39 -22.35 -15.18
CA THR A 241 -21.59 -20.89 -15.03
C THR A 241 -20.31 -20.09 -14.74
N PHE A 242 -19.24 -20.73 -14.27
CA PHE A 242 -17.92 -20.10 -14.08
C PHE A 242 -17.07 -20.09 -15.36
N THR A 243 -17.41 -20.92 -16.34
CA THR A 243 -16.58 -21.25 -17.52
C THR A 243 -17.28 -20.96 -18.84
N GLU A 244 -18.51 -20.45 -18.79
CA GLU A 244 -19.28 -20.04 -19.95
C GLU A 244 -18.50 -19.03 -20.80
N SER A 245 -18.52 -19.25 -22.12
CA SER A 245 -17.82 -18.40 -23.09
C SER A 245 -18.47 -17.02 -23.12
N PRO A 246 -17.71 -15.95 -23.41
CA PRO A 246 -18.27 -14.63 -23.72
C PRO A 246 -19.30 -14.63 -24.86
N ASP A 247 -19.44 -15.72 -25.61
CA ASP A 247 -20.37 -15.89 -26.73
C ASP A 247 -21.67 -16.62 -26.33
N ASP A 248 -21.71 -17.29 -25.17
CA ASP A 248 -22.83 -18.15 -24.78
C ASP A 248 -23.04 -18.06 -23.25
N HIS A 249 -24.12 -17.40 -22.82
CA HIS A 249 -24.58 -17.29 -21.42
C HIS A 249 -23.62 -16.56 -20.44
N TYR A 250 -22.85 -15.57 -20.90
CA TYR A 250 -21.89 -14.87 -20.04
C TYR A 250 -22.54 -14.09 -18.87
N GLY A 251 -22.34 -14.58 -17.63
CA GLY A 251 -22.88 -13.99 -16.41
C GLY A 251 -21.85 -13.44 -15.42
N TYR A 252 -22.30 -13.14 -14.20
CA TYR A 252 -21.46 -12.63 -13.11
C TYR A 252 -20.32 -13.58 -12.75
N LEU A 253 -20.60 -14.88 -12.64
CA LEU A 253 -19.63 -15.87 -12.19
C LEU A 253 -18.52 -16.11 -13.22
N ALA A 254 -18.88 -16.19 -14.50
CA ALA A 254 -17.91 -16.27 -15.60
C ALA A 254 -16.98 -15.06 -15.62
N TRP A 255 -17.52 -13.85 -15.44
CA TRP A 255 -16.71 -12.63 -15.32
C TRP A 255 -15.76 -12.68 -14.11
N ARG A 256 -16.27 -13.04 -12.91
CA ARG A 256 -15.44 -13.14 -11.70
C ARG A 256 -14.33 -14.17 -11.85
N PHE A 257 -14.66 -15.30 -12.46
CA PHE A 257 -13.71 -16.36 -12.72
C PHE A 257 -12.59 -15.87 -13.64
N ARG A 258 -12.95 -15.23 -14.76
CA ARG A 258 -11.98 -14.62 -15.68
C ARG A 258 -11.11 -13.57 -14.98
N GLU A 259 -11.69 -12.68 -14.18
CA GLU A 259 -10.95 -11.65 -13.43
C GLU A 259 -9.89 -12.25 -12.52
N ILE A 260 -10.20 -13.34 -11.82
CA ILE A 260 -9.24 -14.01 -10.94
C ILE A 260 -8.20 -14.77 -11.75
N SER A 261 -8.62 -15.48 -12.80
CA SER A 261 -7.74 -16.27 -13.64
C SER A 261 -6.69 -15.45 -14.38
N THR A 262 -6.96 -14.18 -14.71
CA THR A 262 -5.99 -13.28 -15.36
C THR A 262 -5.08 -12.51 -14.40
N ARG A 263 -5.15 -12.78 -13.08
CA ARG A 263 -4.24 -12.15 -12.12
C ARG A 263 -2.80 -12.63 -12.32
N PRO A 264 -1.78 -11.76 -12.16
CA PRO A 264 -0.39 -12.18 -12.20
C PRO A 264 -0.11 -13.32 -11.21
N GLY A 265 0.58 -14.37 -11.65
CA GLY A 265 0.88 -15.56 -10.83
C GLY A 265 -0.23 -16.61 -10.78
N SER A 266 -1.35 -16.38 -11.47
CA SER A 266 -2.41 -17.36 -11.65
C SER A 266 -2.04 -18.32 -12.78
N SER A 267 -1.66 -19.55 -12.45
CA SER A 267 -1.47 -20.62 -13.45
C SER A 267 -2.48 -21.74 -13.23
N GLU A 268 -3.09 -22.20 -14.32
CA GLU A 268 -4.12 -23.26 -14.31
C GLU A 268 -3.44 -24.58 -14.68
N HIS A 269 -3.29 -25.45 -13.69
CA HIS A 269 -2.62 -26.74 -13.89
C HIS A 269 -3.44 -27.95 -13.44
N SER A 270 -4.52 -27.77 -12.67
CA SER A 270 -5.30 -28.89 -12.11
C SER A 270 -6.77 -28.55 -11.84
N ALA A 271 -7.61 -29.59 -11.72
CA ALA A 271 -8.99 -29.50 -11.25
C ALA A 271 -9.08 -28.94 -9.81
N ASP A 272 -8.07 -29.20 -8.97
CA ASP A 272 -7.99 -28.68 -7.60
C ASP A 272 -7.72 -27.17 -7.57
N ASP A 273 -6.87 -26.65 -8.46
CA ASP A 273 -6.67 -25.20 -8.58
C ASP A 273 -7.92 -24.49 -9.07
N LEU A 274 -8.65 -25.12 -10.00
CA LEU A 274 -9.92 -24.63 -10.52
C LEU A 274 -10.99 -24.59 -9.42
N ARG A 275 -11.16 -25.69 -8.68
CA ARG A 275 -12.07 -25.77 -7.52
C ARG A 275 -11.70 -24.73 -6.47
N ALA A 276 -10.43 -24.58 -6.12
CA ALA A 276 -9.98 -23.61 -5.11
C ALA A 276 -10.35 -22.17 -5.49
N ARG A 277 -10.26 -21.80 -6.77
CA ARG A 277 -10.69 -20.47 -7.26
C ARG A 277 -12.21 -20.32 -7.19
N MET A 278 -12.97 -21.34 -7.58
CA MET A 278 -14.43 -21.33 -7.46
C MET A 278 -14.85 -21.20 -5.98
N SER A 279 -14.23 -21.96 -5.07
CA SER A 279 -14.47 -21.83 -3.62
C SER A 279 -14.15 -20.42 -3.11
N LEU A 280 -13.05 -19.82 -3.59
CA LEU A 280 -12.69 -18.44 -3.25
C LEU A 280 -13.76 -17.44 -3.73
N ILE A 281 -14.24 -17.56 -4.97
CA ILE A 281 -15.30 -16.70 -5.52
C ILE A 281 -16.58 -16.85 -4.70
N VAL A 282 -17.04 -18.08 -4.49
CA VAL A 282 -18.28 -18.36 -3.75
C VAL A 282 -18.20 -17.80 -2.33
N SER A 283 -17.10 -18.04 -1.62
CA SER A 283 -16.94 -17.54 -0.24
C SER A 283 -16.83 -16.00 -0.17
N GLU A 284 -16.00 -15.38 -1.00
CA GLU A 284 -15.81 -13.92 -1.01
C GLU A 284 -17.08 -13.19 -1.44
N ASP A 285 -17.74 -13.65 -2.50
CA ASP A 285 -18.86 -12.96 -3.11
C ASP A 285 -20.16 -13.19 -2.32
N LYS A 286 -20.34 -14.34 -1.64
CA LYS A 286 -21.41 -14.49 -0.62
C LYS A 286 -21.26 -13.48 0.51
N ALA A 287 -20.04 -13.33 1.04
CA ALA A 287 -19.76 -12.35 2.09
C ALA A 287 -19.92 -10.90 1.59
N LEU A 288 -19.62 -10.64 0.32
CA LEU A 288 -19.86 -9.35 -0.33
C LEU A 288 -21.35 -9.04 -0.43
N ILE A 289 -22.17 -9.97 -0.95
CA ILE A 289 -23.62 -9.80 -1.08
C ILE A 289 -24.26 -9.58 0.29
N ALA A 290 -23.85 -10.35 1.31
CA ALA A 290 -24.33 -10.16 2.68
C ALA A 290 -24.03 -8.75 3.21
N ARG A 291 -22.82 -8.23 2.95
CA ARG A 291 -22.44 -6.85 3.33
C ARG A 291 -23.21 -5.79 2.56
N LEU A 292 -23.40 -5.96 1.25
CA LEU A 292 -24.24 -5.05 0.46
C LEU A 292 -25.68 -5.04 0.98
N ARG A 293 -26.20 -6.19 1.38
CA ARG A 293 -27.53 -6.31 2.00
C ARG A 293 -27.61 -5.60 3.34
N GLN A 294 -26.58 -5.71 4.17
CA GLN A 294 -26.50 -5.02 5.46
C GLN A 294 -26.41 -3.50 5.29
N ASP A 295 -25.56 -3.04 4.37
CA ASP A 295 -25.27 -1.61 4.17
C ASP A 295 -26.42 -0.88 3.43
N HIS A 296 -27.09 -1.54 2.49
CA HIS A 296 -28.02 -0.90 1.55
C HIS A 296 -29.41 -1.55 1.47
N GLY A 297 -29.69 -2.55 2.32
CA GLY A 297 -30.93 -3.34 2.28
C GLY A 297 -30.94 -4.37 1.15
N ASN A 298 -32.08 -5.01 0.89
CA ASN A 298 -32.16 -6.05 -0.14
C ASN A 298 -31.98 -5.46 -1.56
N VAL A 299 -30.73 -5.46 -2.05
CA VAL A 299 -30.32 -4.96 -3.36
C VAL A 299 -30.62 -5.94 -4.49
N LEU A 300 -30.73 -7.25 -4.22
CA LEU A 300 -31.04 -8.26 -5.24
C LEU A 300 -32.55 -8.53 -5.42
N GLY A 301 -33.40 -7.75 -4.74
CA GLY A 301 -34.86 -7.89 -4.76
C GLY A 301 -35.55 -7.03 -5.83
N ASP A 302 -36.88 -7.04 -5.81
CA ASP A 302 -37.73 -6.49 -6.90
C ASP A 302 -37.77 -4.95 -6.98
N ARG A 303 -36.90 -4.24 -6.26
CA ARG A 303 -36.86 -2.77 -6.26
C ARG A 303 -35.64 -2.26 -7.03
N PRO A 304 -35.78 -1.95 -8.34
CA PRO A 304 -34.65 -1.63 -9.23
C PRO A 304 -33.92 -0.33 -8.85
N GLU A 305 -34.58 0.57 -8.12
CA GLU A 305 -34.00 1.83 -7.66
C GLU A 305 -32.96 1.67 -6.53
N ARG A 306 -33.03 0.57 -5.78
CA ARG A 306 -32.15 0.35 -4.62
C ARG A 306 -30.69 0.11 -5.03
N PRO A 307 -30.40 -0.78 -6.00
CA PRO A 307 -29.04 -0.99 -6.50
C PRO A 307 -28.40 0.27 -7.04
N ARG A 308 -29.16 1.11 -7.76
CA ARG A 308 -28.68 2.40 -8.25
C ARG A 308 -28.24 3.33 -7.12
N ARG A 309 -29.08 3.51 -6.10
CA ARG A 309 -28.74 4.32 -4.92
C ARG A 309 -27.55 3.76 -4.14
N ALA A 310 -27.48 2.43 -4.02
CA ALA A 310 -26.36 1.75 -3.39
C ALA A 310 -25.05 1.98 -4.16
N LEU A 311 -25.11 1.92 -5.50
CA LEU A 311 -23.97 2.17 -6.37
C LEU A 311 -23.47 3.61 -6.22
N ASP A 312 -24.36 4.60 -6.19
CA ASP A 312 -24.02 6.00 -5.93
C ASP A 312 -23.43 6.22 -4.53
N ALA A 313 -23.94 5.51 -3.52
CA ALA A 313 -23.43 5.58 -2.16
C ALA A 313 -22.02 4.98 -2.06
N GLU A 314 -21.77 3.83 -2.70
CA GLU A 314 -20.43 3.22 -2.78
C GLU A 314 -19.46 4.09 -3.58
N PHE A 315 -19.91 4.69 -4.68
CA PHE A 315 -19.06 5.58 -5.48
C PHE A 315 -18.63 6.81 -4.70
N ARG A 316 -19.50 7.39 -3.88
CA ARG A 316 -19.15 8.52 -2.99
C ARG A 316 -18.10 8.18 -1.94
N LYS A 317 -17.96 6.90 -1.57
CA LYS A 317 -16.88 6.43 -0.67
C LYS A 317 -15.52 6.42 -1.38
N THR A 318 -15.47 6.50 -2.71
CA THR A 318 -14.21 6.61 -3.45
C THR A 318 -13.60 7.99 -3.24
N GLN A 319 -12.36 8.02 -2.75
CA GLN A 319 -11.64 9.26 -2.44
C GLN A 319 -11.05 9.89 -3.72
N LEU A 320 -11.92 10.29 -4.67
CA LEU A 320 -11.52 10.83 -5.98
C LEU A 320 -10.65 12.10 -5.90
N GLY A 321 -10.75 12.85 -4.81
CA GLY A 321 -9.93 14.05 -4.57
C GLY A 321 -8.45 13.76 -4.26
N LEU A 322 -8.07 12.50 -4.03
CA LEU A 322 -6.67 12.14 -3.78
C LEU A 322 -5.84 12.20 -5.07
N THR A 323 -4.63 12.75 -4.96
CA THR A 323 -3.71 12.87 -6.09
C THR A 323 -3.04 11.54 -6.43
N TRP A 324 -2.78 11.31 -7.72
CA TRP A 324 -1.94 10.20 -8.21
C TRP A 324 -0.44 10.49 -8.10
N SER A 325 -0.07 11.74 -7.79
CA SER A 325 1.32 12.20 -7.74
C SER A 325 2.07 11.81 -6.47
N SER A 326 1.35 11.49 -5.39
CA SER A 326 1.92 11.07 -4.12
C SER A 326 1.73 9.58 -3.92
N GLY A 327 2.79 8.83 -3.60
CA GLY A 327 2.74 7.38 -3.41
C GLY A 327 1.62 6.92 -2.46
N PRO A 328 1.55 7.42 -1.22
CA PRO A 328 0.49 7.06 -0.27
C PRO A 328 -0.93 7.42 -0.74
N SER A 329 -1.10 8.57 -1.41
CA SER A 329 -2.42 9.01 -1.91
C SER A 329 -2.86 8.21 -3.14
N ALA A 330 -1.94 7.94 -4.07
CA ALA A 330 -2.16 7.10 -5.24
C ALA A 330 -2.53 5.67 -4.82
N LEU A 331 -1.86 5.15 -3.79
CA LEU A 331 -2.13 3.83 -3.23
C LEU A 331 -3.51 3.74 -2.57
N ARG A 332 -3.86 4.71 -1.71
CA ARG A 332 -5.20 4.80 -1.09
C ARG A 332 -6.29 4.92 -2.14
N ARG A 333 -6.08 5.77 -3.15
CA ARG A 333 -7.02 5.93 -4.27
C ARG A 333 -7.16 4.63 -5.05
N ALA A 334 -6.05 3.98 -5.44
CA ALA A 334 -6.09 2.72 -6.16
C ALA A 334 -6.87 1.63 -5.42
N ARG A 335 -6.63 1.49 -4.11
CA ARG A 335 -7.31 0.51 -3.26
C ARG A 335 -8.79 0.82 -3.05
N GLY A 336 -9.11 2.08 -2.76
CA GLY A 336 -10.50 2.53 -2.61
C GLY A 336 -11.31 2.31 -3.89
N THR A 337 -10.70 2.60 -5.04
CA THR A 337 -11.31 2.34 -6.35
C THR A 337 -11.48 0.84 -6.60
N LEU A 338 -10.47 0.00 -6.33
CA LEU A 338 -10.60 -1.46 -6.47
C LEU A 338 -11.73 -2.02 -5.59
N ALA A 339 -11.83 -1.57 -4.34
CA ALA A 339 -12.91 -1.97 -3.43
C ALA A 339 -14.28 -1.54 -3.96
N PHE A 340 -14.39 -0.33 -4.50
CA PHE A 340 -15.60 0.14 -5.17
C PHE A 340 -15.94 -0.75 -6.38
N LEU A 341 -15.00 -1.01 -7.29
CA LEU A 341 -15.27 -1.82 -8.50
C LEU A 341 -15.78 -3.23 -8.14
N ARG A 342 -15.24 -3.87 -7.09
CA ARG A 342 -15.75 -5.16 -6.61
C ARG A 342 -17.20 -5.09 -6.13
N ARG A 343 -17.62 -3.98 -5.53
CA ARG A 343 -19.00 -3.75 -5.05
C ARG A 343 -19.93 -3.29 -6.17
N ALA A 344 -19.40 -2.55 -7.14
CA ALA A 344 -20.17 -1.95 -8.21
C ALA A 344 -20.74 -3.01 -9.16
N VAL A 345 -19.96 -4.02 -9.54
CA VAL A 345 -20.41 -5.02 -10.52
C VAL A 345 -21.65 -5.82 -10.10
N PRO A 346 -21.75 -6.36 -8.86
CA PRO A 346 -22.99 -6.98 -8.39
C PRO A 346 -24.19 -6.02 -8.38
N LEU A 347 -23.97 -4.75 -8.04
CA LEU A 347 -25.02 -3.73 -8.02
C LEU A 347 -25.47 -3.37 -9.44
N THR A 348 -24.57 -3.42 -10.42
CA THR A 348 -24.90 -3.24 -11.84
C THR A 348 -25.83 -4.34 -12.35
N PHE A 349 -25.57 -5.61 -12.01
CA PHE A 349 -26.48 -6.72 -12.35
C PHE A 349 -27.88 -6.60 -11.73
N ALA A 350 -27.98 -5.92 -10.59
CA ALA A 350 -29.26 -5.72 -9.90
C ALA A 350 -30.00 -4.44 -10.35
N SER A 351 -29.38 -3.59 -11.17
CA SER A 351 -29.94 -2.31 -11.63
C SER A 351 -30.59 -2.44 -13.01
N GLN A 352 -31.68 -1.68 -13.26
CA GLN A 352 -32.30 -1.57 -14.59
C GLN A 352 -31.52 -0.66 -15.55
N ASP A 353 -30.78 0.33 -15.03
CA ASP A 353 -29.94 1.27 -15.81
C ASP A 353 -28.45 0.88 -15.65
N TYR A 354 -28.10 -0.29 -16.16
CA TYR A 354 -26.89 -1.04 -15.81
C TYR A 354 -25.57 -0.43 -16.31
N SER A 355 -25.41 -0.26 -17.63
CA SER A 355 -24.16 0.20 -18.26
C SER A 355 -24.09 1.72 -18.34
N SER A 356 -25.23 2.37 -18.57
CA SER A 356 -25.36 3.82 -18.67
C SER A 356 -24.96 4.54 -17.38
N HIS A 357 -25.15 3.92 -16.21
CA HIS A 357 -24.82 4.54 -14.92
C HIS A 357 -23.39 4.25 -14.45
N LEU A 358 -22.85 3.05 -14.69
CA LEU A 358 -21.49 2.68 -14.26
C LEU A 358 -20.41 3.23 -15.21
N SER A 359 -20.64 3.26 -16.53
CA SER A 359 -19.63 3.69 -17.51
C SER A 359 -19.07 5.10 -17.26
N PRO A 360 -19.89 6.14 -16.97
CA PRO A 360 -19.37 7.46 -16.62
C PRO A 360 -18.54 7.48 -15.33
N MET A 361 -18.82 6.57 -14.39
CA MET A 361 -18.03 6.43 -13.16
C MET A 361 -16.66 5.82 -13.45
N LEU A 362 -16.58 4.80 -14.32
CA LEU A 362 -15.31 4.16 -14.72
C LEU A 362 -14.32 5.17 -15.31
N ALA A 363 -14.80 6.07 -16.17
CA ALA A 363 -13.98 7.13 -16.75
C ALA A 363 -13.30 8.02 -15.70
N ARG A 364 -13.96 8.26 -14.55
CA ARG A 364 -13.43 9.08 -13.44
C ARG A 364 -12.47 8.31 -12.54
N LEU A 365 -12.52 6.98 -12.57
CA LEU A 365 -11.73 6.08 -11.73
C LEU A 365 -10.40 5.68 -12.38
N LEU A 366 -10.25 5.90 -13.69
CA LEU A 366 -9.03 5.59 -14.42
C LEU A 366 -7.83 6.34 -13.82
N PRO A 367 -6.72 5.63 -13.55
CA PRO A 367 -5.46 6.31 -13.29
C PRO A 367 -5.00 7.02 -14.56
N PRO A 368 -4.16 8.07 -14.44
CA PRO A 368 -3.54 8.73 -15.59
C PRO A 368 -2.82 7.72 -16.50
N PRO A 369 -2.36 8.10 -17.71
CA PRO A 369 -1.55 7.25 -18.57
C PRO A 369 -0.19 6.90 -17.95
N VAL A 370 0.30 5.68 -18.13
CA VAL A 370 1.57 5.17 -17.56
C VAL A 370 2.73 6.16 -17.74
N THR A 371 2.79 6.81 -18.90
CA THR A 371 3.78 7.83 -19.25
C THR A 371 3.85 9.03 -18.31
N GLU A 372 2.78 9.35 -17.58
CA GLU A 372 2.70 10.52 -16.71
C GLU A 372 3.21 10.24 -15.28
N TYR A 373 3.04 9.02 -14.76
CA TYR A 373 3.51 8.65 -13.40
C TYR A 373 4.72 7.73 -13.36
N SER A 374 5.17 7.18 -14.49
CA SER A 374 6.52 6.58 -14.56
C SER A 374 7.62 7.59 -14.18
N ASN A 375 7.37 8.89 -14.37
CA ASN A 375 8.30 9.95 -13.97
C ASN A 375 8.27 10.27 -12.46
N LEU A 376 7.28 9.76 -11.72
CA LEU A 376 7.03 10.13 -10.32
C LEU A 376 7.81 9.28 -9.30
N ARG A 377 8.74 8.41 -9.74
CA ARG A 377 9.55 7.50 -8.90
C ARG A 377 8.72 6.83 -7.79
N LEU A 378 7.55 6.33 -8.14
CA LEU A 378 6.65 5.68 -7.19
C LEU A 378 7.23 4.32 -6.73
N PRO A 379 7.05 3.92 -5.46
CA PRO A 379 7.44 2.58 -5.01
C PRO A 379 6.77 1.47 -5.82
N THR A 380 7.46 0.34 -5.98
CA THR A 380 7.01 -0.81 -6.80
C THR A 380 5.61 -1.30 -6.45
N HIS A 381 5.25 -1.33 -5.16
CA HIS A 381 3.93 -1.75 -4.70
C HIS A 381 2.80 -0.78 -5.08
N VAL A 382 3.10 0.53 -5.19
CA VAL A 382 2.15 1.54 -5.68
C VAL A 382 1.92 1.35 -7.17
N TYR A 383 3.00 1.12 -7.92
CA TYR A 383 2.94 0.82 -9.35
C TYR A 383 2.12 -0.45 -9.62
N ALA A 384 2.37 -1.52 -8.88
CA ALA A 384 1.59 -2.76 -8.95
C ALA A 384 0.10 -2.54 -8.65
N SER A 385 -0.21 -1.71 -7.65
CA SER A 385 -1.60 -1.39 -7.29
C SER A 385 -2.31 -0.58 -8.38
N ILE A 386 -1.63 0.39 -8.99
CA ILE A 386 -2.17 1.17 -10.12
C ILE A 386 -2.41 0.27 -11.34
N ASN A 387 -1.48 -0.64 -11.63
CA ASN A 387 -1.64 -1.60 -12.73
C ASN A 387 -2.78 -2.58 -12.47
N ASN A 388 -2.93 -3.08 -11.25
CA ASN A 388 -4.05 -3.96 -10.90
C ASN A 388 -5.38 -3.21 -11.01
N LEU A 389 -5.43 -1.93 -10.59
CA LEU A 389 -6.59 -1.09 -10.83
C LEU A 389 -6.89 -0.95 -12.32
N ARG A 390 -5.91 -0.60 -13.14
CA ARG A 390 -6.09 -0.45 -14.59
C ARG A 390 -6.64 -1.74 -15.20
N ARG A 391 -6.07 -2.89 -14.85
CA ARG A 391 -6.54 -4.21 -15.27
C ARG A 391 -8.00 -4.44 -14.85
N MET A 392 -8.36 -4.13 -13.61
CA MET A 392 -9.73 -4.28 -13.11
C MET A 392 -10.70 -3.37 -13.86
N VAL A 393 -10.36 -2.10 -14.09
CA VAL A 393 -11.19 -1.17 -14.87
C VAL A 393 -11.38 -1.70 -16.29
N THR A 394 -10.31 -2.17 -16.95
CA THR A 394 -10.41 -2.79 -18.27
C THR A 394 -11.30 -4.03 -18.26
N HIS A 395 -11.21 -4.89 -17.24
CA HIS A 395 -12.10 -6.05 -17.14
C HIS A 395 -13.56 -5.69 -16.91
N VAL A 396 -13.85 -4.63 -16.15
CA VAL A 396 -15.23 -4.15 -15.96
C VAL A 396 -15.74 -3.48 -17.24
N ASP A 397 -14.91 -2.72 -17.94
CA ASP A 397 -15.27 -2.05 -19.20
C ASP A 397 -15.53 -3.05 -20.33
N GLN A 398 -14.64 -4.04 -20.49
CA GLN A 398 -14.86 -5.17 -21.39
C GLN A 398 -16.15 -5.92 -21.06
N PHE A 399 -16.39 -6.14 -19.76
CA PHE A 399 -17.60 -6.80 -19.29
C PHE A 399 -18.87 -6.02 -19.67
N LEU A 400 -18.92 -4.71 -19.42
CA LEU A 400 -20.06 -3.88 -19.81
C LEU A 400 -20.27 -3.92 -21.32
N SER A 401 -19.18 -3.85 -22.09
CA SER A 401 -19.23 -3.94 -23.55
C SER A 401 -19.75 -5.30 -24.05
N THR A 402 -19.32 -6.40 -23.42
CA THR A 402 -19.79 -7.76 -23.76
C THR A 402 -21.28 -7.91 -23.45
N ILE A 403 -21.74 -7.42 -22.30
CA ILE A 403 -23.16 -7.56 -21.97
C ILE A 403 -24.03 -6.66 -22.87
N ASP A 404 -23.59 -5.43 -23.14
CA ASP A 404 -24.29 -4.55 -24.08
C ASP A 404 -24.41 -5.19 -25.49
N ALA A 405 -23.41 -5.97 -25.91
CA ALA A 405 -23.44 -6.72 -27.17
C ALA A 405 -24.34 -7.98 -27.15
N GLN A 406 -24.47 -8.64 -26.00
CA GLN A 406 -25.26 -9.88 -25.86
C GLN A 406 -26.73 -9.65 -25.47
N GLY A 407 -27.12 -8.45 -25.06
CA GLY A 407 -28.49 -8.09 -24.72
C GLY A 407 -28.94 -8.55 -23.32
N GLY A 408 -30.27 -8.58 -23.10
CA GLY A 408 -30.90 -8.77 -21.78
C GLY A 408 -30.58 -10.09 -21.06
N ASN A 409 -30.36 -11.19 -21.82
CA ASN A 409 -30.21 -12.53 -21.25
C ASN A 409 -28.98 -12.66 -20.34
N SER A 410 -27.87 -12.01 -20.67
CA SER A 410 -26.64 -12.04 -19.85
C SER A 410 -26.81 -11.30 -18.50
N TYR A 411 -27.71 -10.31 -18.44
CA TYR A 411 -28.07 -9.64 -17.18
C TYR A 411 -28.94 -10.53 -16.29
N GLU A 412 -29.98 -11.12 -16.86
CA GLU A 412 -30.87 -12.04 -16.14
C GLU A 412 -30.07 -13.21 -15.57
N ASN A 413 -29.20 -13.82 -16.39
CA ASN A 413 -28.28 -14.87 -15.96
C ASN A 413 -27.39 -14.42 -14.79
N GLY A 414 -26.78 -13.23 -14.86
CA GLY A 414 -25.92 -12.74 -13.79
C GLY A 414 -26.68 -12.40 -12.50
N LEU A 415 -27.89 -11.85 -12.61
CA LEU A 415 -28.75 -11.59 -11.45
C LEU A 415 -29.20 -12.89 -10.78
N ASP A 416 -29.58 -13.89 -11.56
CA ASP A 416 -29.98 -15.20 -11.05
C ASP A 416 -28.80 -15.94 -10.43
N GLN A 417 -27.59 -15.85 -11.02
CA GLN A 417 -26.35 -16.34 -10.41
C GLN A 417 -26.07 -15.68 -9.06
N LEU A 418 -26.27 -14.36 -8.93
CA LEU A 418 -26.10 -13.63 -7.67
C LEU A 418 -27.15 -14.05 -6.61
N ARG A 419 -28.40 -14.30 -7.03
CA ARG A 419 -29.45 -14.83 -6.16
C ARG A 419 -29.12 -16.24 -5.69
N ASP A 420 -28.68 -17.10 -6.59
CA ASP A 420 -28.23 -18.47 -6.32
C ASP A 420 -27.02 -18.53 -5.38
N LEU A 421 -26.07 -17.61 -5.56
CA LEU A 421 -24.97 -17.43 -4.59
C LEU A 421 -25.54 -17.06 -3.21
N SER A 422 -26.47 -16.10 -3.14
CA SER A 422 -27.04 -15.62 -1.89
C SER A 422 -27.87 -16.69 -1.16
N SER A 423 -28.52 -17.60 -1.90
CA SER A 423 -29.33 -18.71 -1.37
C SER A 423 -28.49 -19.93 -0.99
N GLY A 424 -27.19 -19.95 -1.32
CA GLY A 424 -26.28 -21.05 -1.01
C GLY A 424 -26.28 -22.18 -2.04
N ALA A 425 -26.82 -21.93 -3.24
CA ALA A 425 -26.91 -22.95 -4.28
C ALA A 425 -25.53 -23.43 -4.81
N PHE A 426 -24.46 -22.68 -4.51
CA PHE A 426 -23.06 -23.04 -4.82
C PHE A 426 -22.27 -23.57 -3.60
N ASP A 427 -22.92 -23.79 -2.46
CA ASP A 427 -22.22 -24.19 -1.22
C ASP A 427 -21.58 -25.58 -1.30
N PHE A 428 -21.97 -26.40 -2.28
CA PHE A 428 -21.31 -27.67 -2.57
C PHE A 428 -19.81 -27.51 -2.88
N VAL A 429 -19.39 -26.38 -3.45
CA VAL A 429 -17.98 -26.09 -3.76
C VAL A 429 -17.16 -25.76 -2.50
N LEU A 430 -17.84 -25.38 -1.41
CA LEU A 430 -17.22 -25.06 -0.11
C LEU A 430 -17.09 -26.28 0.81
N LYS A 431 -17.80 -27.37 0.53
CA LYS A 431 -17.78 -28.55 1.39
C LYS A 431 -16.43 -29.28 1.30
N PRO A 432 -15.80 -29.63 2.43
CA PRO A 432 -14.63 -30.49 2.43
C PRO A 432 -15.02 -31.90 1.94
N GLU A 433 -14.08 -32.60 1.30
CA GLU A 433 -14.33 -33.96 0.82
C GLU A 433 -14.75 -34.89 1.96
N PRO A 434 -15.72 -35.79 1.72
CA PRO A 434 -16.07 -36.81 2.70
C PRO A 434 -14.98 -37.91 2.72
N GLU A 435 -14.00 -37.74 3.62
CA GLU A 435 -13.04 -38.72 4.16
C GLU A 435 -12.62 -39.88 3.22
N LYS A 436 -11.46 -39.76 2.58
CA LYS A 436 -10.44 -40.82 2.70
C LYS A 436 -9.43 -40.30 3.70
N ALA A 437 -9.01 -41.14 4.65
CA ALA A 437 -7.89 -40.86 5.55
C ALA A 437 -6.61 -40.68 4.70
N ALA A 438 -6.46 -39.47 4.18
CA ALA A 438 -5.28 -38.94 3.55
C ALA A 438 -5.06 -37.60 4.24
N VAL A 439 -3.82 -37.39 4.69
CA VAL A 439 -3.32 -36.16 5.30
C VAL A 439 -4.05 -34.95 4.71
N PRO A 440 -4.69 -34.09 5.53
CA PRO A 440 -5.52 -33.02 5.02
C PRO A 440 -4.69 -32.21 4.01
N PRO A 441 -5.14 -32.10 2.73
CA PRO A 441 -4.51 -31.18 1.81
C PRO A 441 -4.63 -29.80 2.47
N ALA A 442 -3.48 -29.15 2.65
CA ALA A 442 -3.34 -27.90 3.36
C ALA A 442 -4.49 -26.97 2.94
N SER A 443 -5.42 -26.73 3.86
CA SER A 443 -6.44 -25.70 3.70
C SER A 443 -5.66 -24.42 3.38
N ARG A 444 -5.69 -24.01 2.11
CA ARG A 444 -5.04 -22.79 1.65
C ARG A 444 -5.64 -21.64 2.46
N LEU A 445 -4.92 -21.24 3.51
CA LEU A 445 -5.28 -20.07 4.29
C LEU A 445 -5.35 -18.88 3.33
N PRO A 446 -6.32 -17.99 3.50
CA PRO A 446 -6.26 -16.71 2.83
C PRO A 446 -5.14 -15.92 3.51
N LEU A 447 -3.89 -16.12 3.09
CA LEU A 447 -2.80 -15.20 3.40
C LEU A 447 -3.12 -13.90 2.68
N VAL A 448 -3.99 -13.10 3.29
CA VAL A 448 -4.33 -11.77 2.78
C VAL A 448 -3.10 -10.92 3.05
N ILE A 449 -2.38 -10.57 1.98
CA ILE A 449 -1.31 -9.56 2.07
C ILE A 449 -1.96 -8.30 2.63
N LEU A 450 -1.56 -7.93 3.84
CA LEU A 450 -1.91 -6.63 4.36
C LEU A 450 -1.17 -5.60 3.51
N PRO A 451 -1.90 -4.63 2.96
CA PRO A 451 -1.34 -3.74 1.97
C PRO A 451 -0.09 -3.01 2.52
N PRO A 452 1.04 -2.93 1.80
CA PRO A 452 2.20 -2.16 2.29
C PRO A 452 1.77 -0.72 2.58
N GLY A 453 2.11 -0.25 3.79
CA GLY A 453 1.73 1.07 4.30
C GLY A 453 0.40 1.14 5.07
N GLU A 454 -0.33 0.04 5.27
CA GLU A 454 -1.34 0.02 6.33
C GLU A 454 -0.62 -0.03 7.69
N ARG A 455 -0.79 1.04 8.47
CA ARG A 455 -0.41 1.05 9.88
C ARG A 455 -1.19 -0.10 10.55
N ILE A 456 -0.55 -0.87 11.44
CA ILE A 456 -1.17 -1.97 12.17
C ILE A 456 -2.48 -1.53 12.85
N HIS A 457 -2.60 -0.26 13.24
CA HIS A 457 -3.80 0.33 13.85
C HIS A 457 -5.09 0.31 12.99
N PRO A 458 -5.12 0.77 11.72
CA PRO A 458 -6.28 0.63 10.82
C PRO A 458 -6.78 -0.81 10.66
N PHE A 459 -5.87 -1.78 10.60
CA PHE A 459 -6.20 -3.20 10.52
C PHE A 459 -6.87 -3.69 11.82
N VAL A 460 -6.29 -3.34 12.96
CA VAL A 460 -6.84 -3.65 14.30
C VAL A 460 -8.20 -2.98 14.50
N ALA A 461 -8.37 -1.75 14.03
CA ALA A 461 -9.66 -1.06 14.00
C ALA A 461 -10.66 -1.71 13.03
N GLY A 462 -10.19 -2.33 11.94
CA GLY A 462 -10.99 -3.14 11.02
C GLY A 462 -11.49 -4.42 11.68
N ILE A 463 -10.62 -5.14 12.39
CA ILE A 463 -10.98 -6.31 13.19
C ILE A 463 -12.02 -5.94 14.26
N ARG A 464 -11.77 -4.90 15.06
CA ARG A 464 -12.72 -4.39 16.08
C ARG A 464 -14.10 -4.09 15.48
N ARG A 465 -14.14 -3.46 14.30
CA ARG A 465 -15.39 -3.11 13.59
C ARG A 465 -16.09 -4.30 12.94
N SER A 466 -15.37 -5.36 12.60
CA SER A 466 -15.91 -6.49 11.85
C SER A 466 -16.86 -7.37 12.66
N GLY A 467 -16.84 -7.27 14.00
CA GLY A 467 -17.63 -8.12 14.89
C GLY A 467 -17.33 -9.62 14.73
N ARG A 468 -16.30 -10.00 13.95
CA ARG A 468 -15.91 -11.39 13.65
C ARG A 468 -15.39 -12.14 14.86
N PHE A 469 -15.27 -11.48 16.00
CA PHE A 469 -14.75 -12.07 17.21
C PHE A 469 -15.71 -11.86 18.37
N ARG A 470 -16.31 -12.97 18.82
CA ARG A 470 -17.17 -13.03 20.01
C ARG A 470 -16.27 -13.17 21.26
N GLY A 471 -15.89 -12.04 21.86
CA GLY A 471 -15.60 -11.99 23.29
C GLY A 471 -14.15 -12.06 23.79
N GLY A 472 -13.11 -11.80 22.97
CA GLY A 472 -11.74 -11.65 23.50
C GLY A 472 -11.14 -10.26 23.26
N GLU A 473 -10.31 -9.83 24.20
CA GLU A 473 -9.63 -8.53 24.19
C GLU A 473 -8.40 -8.54 23.27
N ILE A 474 -8.23 -7.47 22.50
CA ILE A 474 -7.01 -7.23 21.73
C ILE A 474 -5.93 -6.73 22.68
N ASP A 475 -4.76 -7.34 22.59
CA ASP A 475 -3.58 -6.98 23.36
C ASP A 475 -2.72 -5.98 22.55
N GLU A 476 -2.77 -4.70 22.92
CA GLU A 476 -2.05 -3.63 22.24
C GLU A 476 -0.53 -3.76 22.39
N GLY A 477 -0.04 -4.37 23.45
CA GLY A 477 1.40 -4.60 23.65
C GLY A 477 1.97 -5.56 22.62
N ARG A 478 1.24 -6.62 22.26
CA ARG A 478 1.64 -7.58 21.21
C ARG A 478 1.71 -6.93 19.83
N LEU A 479 0.80 -6.01 19.55
CA LEU A 479 0.83 -5.20 18.32
C LEU A 479 2.02 -4.24 18.33
N GLY A 480 2.36 -3.68 19.50
CA GLY A 480 3.57 -2.92 19.73
C GLY A 480 4.83 -3.70 19.35
N VAL A 481 4.94 -4.97 19.76
CA VAL A 481 6.07 -5.83 19.38
C VAL A 481 6.16 -6.01 17.86
N LEU A 482 5.06 -6.25 17.16
CA LEU A 482 5.07 -6.34 15.68
C LEU A 482 5.52 -5.03 15.02
N MET A 483 5.09 -3.88 15.54
CA MET A 483 5.52 -2.56 15.04
C MET A 483 7.01 -2.32 15.28
N GLN A 484 7.53 -2.72 16.44
CA GLN A 484 8.94 -2.61 16.76
C GLN A 484 9.78 -3.51 15.84
N LEU A 485 9.36 -4.77 15.64
CA LEU A 485 10.00 -5.69 14.70
C LEU A 485 9.96 -5.17 13.26
N TRP A 486 8.81 -4.65 12.82
CA TRP A 486 8.69 -4.03 11.50
C TRP A 486 9.71 -2.91 11.32
N THR A 487 9.76 -1.96 12.27
CA THR A 487 10.69 -0.83 12.22
C THR A 487 12.14 -1.30 12.20
N HIS A 488 12.49 -2.24 13.09
CA HIS A 488 13.84 -2.76 13.20
C HIS A 488 14.31 -3.51 11.94
N LEU A 489 13.44 -4.34 11.36
CA LEU A 489 13.79 -5.23 10.24
C LEU A 489 13.64 -4.58 8.87
N SER A 490 12.78 -3.56 8.73
CA SER A 490 12.55 -2.84 7.47
C SER A 490 13.79 -2.09 6.96
N GLU A 491 14.77 -1.83 7.83
CA GLU A 491 16.02 -1.20 7.40
C GLU A 491 17.00 -2.16 6.71
N SER A 492 16.81 -3.48 6.87
CA SER A 492 17.71 -4.52 6.36
C SER A 492 17.06 -5.41 5.29
N GLY A 493 15.74 -5.33 5.12
CA GLY A 493 14.98 -6.12 4.15
C GLY A 493 13.60 -5.53 3.87
N THR A 494 12.90 -6.07 2.87
CA THR A 494 11.53 -5.65 2.59
C THR A 494 10.56 -6.41 3.47
N CYS A 495 9.91 -5.67 4.38
CA CYS A 495 8.88 -6.24 5.27
C CYS A 495 7.50 -6.22 4.60
N THR A 496 6.74 -7.31 4.74
CA THR A 496 5.34 -7.42 4.31
C THR A 496 4.53 -8.08 5.42
N LEU A 497 3.36 -7.53 5.73
CA LEU A 497 2.48 -8.08 6.76
C LEU A 497 1.39 -8.91 6.09
N TYR A 498 1.02 -10.04 6.67
CA TYR A 498 -0.04 -10.92 6.21
C TYR A 498 -0.99 -11.23 7.37
N GLU A 499 -2.26 -11.45 7.04
CA GLU A 499 -3.22 -12.07 7.96
C GLU A 499 -3.22 -13.58 7.73
N GLY A 500 -3.23 -14.36 8.81
CA GLY A 500 -3.34 -15.82 8.76
C GLY A 500 -4.07 -16.37 9.98
N ALA A 501 -4.38 -17.66 9.99
CA ALA A 501 -4.94 -18.35 11.15
C ALA A 501 -4.46 -19.80 11.16
N PHE A 502 -4.13 -20.37 12.32
CA PHE A 502 -3.84 -21.80 12.37
C PHE A 502 -5.14 -22.60 12.29
N PRO A 503 -5.19 -23.71 11.51
CA PRO A 503 -6.35 -24.59 11.50
C PRO A 503 -6.53 -25.19 12.90
N THR A 504 -7.64 -24.89 13.57
CA THR A 504 -8.01 -25.47 14.87
C THR A 504 -9.51 -25.73 14.93
N SER A 505 -9.93 -26.77 15.65
CA SER A 505 -11.29 -27.32 15.69
C SER A 505 -12.32 -26.50 16.49
N GLY A 506 -12.11 -25.20 16.71
CA GLY A 506 -13.13 -24.42 17.44
C GLY A 506 -12.81 -23.00 17.89
N LYS A 507 -11.63 -22.43 17.60
CA LYS A 507 -11.34 -21.01 17.85
C LYS A 507 -10.41 -20.45 16.78
N ASP A 508 -10.86 -19.44 16.03
CA ASP A 508 -10.00 -18.72 15.09
C ASP A 508 -8.87 -18.02 15.86
N ASN A 509 -7.71 -18.68 15.93
CA ASN A 509 -6.48 -18.08 16.45
C ASN A 509 -5.93 -17.20 15.33
N GLY A 510 -6.48 -15.99 15.15
CA GLY A 510 -5.97 -15.05 14.15
C GLY A 510 -4.51 -14.69 14.43
N TYR A 511 -3.68 -14.68 13.40
CA TYR A 511 -2.27 -14.28 13.44
C TYR A 511 -2.01 -13.14 12.47
N LEU A 512 -1.17 -12.23 12.92
CA LEU A 512 -0.45 -11.31 12.06
C LEU A 512 0.92 -11.88 11.77
N ILE A 513 1.24 -12.06 10.50
CA ILE A 513 2.50 -12.65 10.04
C ILE A 513 3.33 -11.55 9.38
N LEU A 514 4.40 -11.14 10.04
CA LEU A 514 5.41 -10.26 9.47
C LEU A 514 6.43 -11.10 8.71
N VAL A 515 6.51 -10.90 7.40
CA VAL A 515 7.46 -11.58 6.51
C VAL A 515 8.57 -10.59 6.14
N ILE A 516 9.80 -11.02 6.29
CA ILE A 516 10.99 -10.25 5.92
C ILE A 516 11.64 -10.94 4.73
N PHE A 517 11.71 -10.22 3.62
CA PHE A 517 12.43 -10.67 2.44
C PHE A 517 13.80 -10.03 2.39
N TYR A 518 14.82 -10.88 2.30
CA TYR A 518 16.20 -10.49 2.05
C TYR A 518 16.60 -10.96 0.66
N GLU A 519 17.14 -10.04 -0.14
CA GLU A 519 17.52 -10.33 -1.52
C GLU A 519 18.56 -11.46 -1.58
N GLY A 520 18.23 -12.58 -2.25
CA GLY A 520 19.09 -13.76 -2.34
C GLY A 520 19.13 -14.70 -1.13
N TYR A 521 18.36 -14.43 -0.06
CA TYR A 521 18.36 -15.23 1.18
C TYR A 521 17.06 -16.02 1.42
N GLY A 522 15.94 -15.56 0.86
CA GLY A 522 14.61 -16.13 1.08
C GLY A 522 13.72 -15.26 1.95
N GLU A 523 12.61 -15.84 2.42
CA GLU A 523 11.59 -15.16 3.22
C GLU A 523 11.55 -15.72 4.65
N ASP A 524 11.96 -14.90 5.60
CA ASP A 524 11.79 -15.16 7.02
C ASP A 524 10.41 -14.67 7.46
N ALA A 525 9.84 -15.25 8.53
CA ALA A 525 8.52 -14.85 9.01
C ALA A 525 8.39 -14.95 10.53
N VAL A 526 7.65 -14.03 11.11
CA VAL A 526 7.18 -14.10 12.49
C VAL A 526 5.66 -13.93 12.55
N ALA A 527 4.98 -14.90 13.15
CA ALA A 527 3.54 -14.88 13.38
C ALA A 527 3.26 -14.54 14.86
N ILE A 528 2.51 -13.46 15.11
CA ILE A 528 2.08 -13.06 16.45
C ILE A 528 0.55 -13.00 16.48
N SER A 529 -0.04 -13.68 17.47
CA SER A 529 -1.48 -13.54 17.75
C SER A 529 -1.74 -12.22 18.49
N PRO A 530 -2.64 -11.35 17.99
CA PRO A 530 -2.97 -10.08 18.64
C PRO A 530 -3.91 -10.24 19.84
N TRP A 531 -4.28 -11.47 20.20
CA TRP A 531 -5.31 -11.76 21.21
C TRP A 531 -4.72 -11.98 22.60
N LYS A 532 -5.32 -11.35 23.62
CA LYS A 532 -4.95 -11.53 25.03
C LYS A 532 -5.22 -12.97 25.48
N GLY A 533 -4.27 -13.57 26.19
CA GLY A 533 -4.38 -14.94 26.72
C GLY A 533 -4.17 -16.08 25.70
N GLU A 534 -4.14 -15.80 24.39
CA GLU A 534 -3.77 -16.82 23.41
C GLU A 534 -2.25 -16.87 23.23
N HIS A 535 -1.60 -17.91 23.74
CA HIS A 535 -0.15 -18.01 23.70
C HIS A 535 0.35 -18.82 22.50
N ALA A 536 0.74 -18.14 21.43
CA ALA A 536 1.90 -18.54 20.64
C ALA A 536 2.38 -17.39 19.74
N THR A 537 3.68 -17.12 19.76
CA THR A 537 4.40 -16.46 18.67
C THR A 537 5.19 -17.55 17.94
N PHE A 538 5.26 -17.53 16.62
CA PHE A 538 6.07 -18.47 15.84
C PHE A 538 7.08 -17.73 14.99
N VAL A 539 8.33 -18.14 15.03
CA VAL A 539 9.41 -17.64 14.16
C VAL A 539 9.79 -18.74 13.18
N VAL A 540 9.90 -18.39 11.91
CA VAL A 540 10.32 -19.27 10.82
C VAL A 540 11.41 -18.57 10.04
N ARG A 541 12.50 -19.30 9.75
CA ARG A 541 13.59 -18.81 8.92
C ARG A 541 13.70 -19.60 7.63
N ALA A 542 14.04 -18.92 6.54
CA ALA A 542 14.18 -19.52 5.23
C ALA A 542 15.36 -20.52 5.15
N ASP A 543 16.42 -20.29 5.92
CA ASP A 543 17.65 -21.06 5.91
C ASP A 543 17.69 -22.23 6.92
N ALA A 544 16.78 -22.25 7.88
CA ALA A 544 16.67 -23.27 8.94
C ALA A 544 15.33 -24.01 8.97
N ALA A 545 14.33 -23.57 8.19
CA ALA A 545 13.15 -24.39 7.95
C ALA A 545 13.57 -25.54 7.04
N LYS A 546 13.38 -26.80 7.47
CA LYS A 546 13.71 -28.08 6.78
C LYS A 546 13.25 -28.12 5.30
N THR A 547 13.87 -27.35 4.42
CA THR A 547 13.54 -27.09 3.00
C THR A 547 12.17 -26.48 2.68
N ARG A 548 11.45 -25.90 3.65
CA ARG A 548 10.06 -25.45 3.45
C ARG A 548 9.88 -23.94 3.67
N THR A 549 9.04 -23.33 2.84
CA THR A 549 8.70 -21.91 2.95
C THR A 549 7.86 -21.64 4.20
N TRP A 550 7.95 -20.42 4.76
CA TRP A 550 7.10 -20.01 5.90
C TRP A 550 5.61 -20.23 5.62
N LYS A 551 5.16 -20.07 4.37
CA LYS A 551 3.77 -20.35 3.96
C LYS A 551 3.38 -21.79 4.25
N THR A 552 4.27 -22.73 3.98
CA THR A 552 4.03 -24.16 4.22
C THR A 552 4.07 -24.49 5.71
N VAL A 553 4.91 -23.81 6.48
CA VAL A 553 5.06 -24.05 7.92
C VAL A 553 3.87 -23.45 8.70
N LEU A 554 3.54 -22.19 8.43
CA LEU A 554 2.51 -21.44 9.16
C LEU A 554 1.07 -21.74 8.70
N THR A 555 0.89 -22.59 7.67
CA THR A 555 -0.44 -23.10 7.26
C THR A 555 -0.85 -24.39 7.97
N ARG A 556 0.06 -24.99 8.75
CA ARG A 556 -0.16 -26.24 9.49
C ARG A 556 -0.59 -25.97 10.92
N THR A 557 -1.05 -26.97 11.66
CA THR A 557 -1.38 -26.81 13.09
C THR A 557 -0.15 -26.32 13.89
N LYS A 558 -0.38 -25.80 15.11
CA LYS A 558 0.71 -25.32 16.00
C LYS A 558 1.77 -26.39 16.30
N GLU A 559 1.38 -27.66 16.33
CA GLU A 559 2.25 -28.81 16.59
C GLU A 559 3.08 -29.14 15.33
N GLU A 560 2.40 -29.33 14.20
CA GLU A 560 3.05 -29.56 12.91
C GLU A 560 4.00 -28.42 12.52
N ALA A 561 3.64 -27.16 12.78
CA ALA A 561 4.52 -26.02 12.51
C ALA A 561 5.86 -26.14 13.26
N LYS A 562 5.86 -26.64 14.51
CA LYS A 562 7.09 -26.89 15.27
C LYS A 562 7.90 -28.04 14.68
N GLU A 563 7.25 -29.14 14.31
CA GLU A 563 7.91 -30.29 13.68
C GLU A 563 8.61 -29.89 12.37
N LEU A 564 8.01 -28.93 11.66
CA LEU A 564 8.53 -28.32 10.44
C LEU A 564 9.58 -27.23 10.68
N GLY A 565 10.01 -27.01 11.93
CA GLY A 565 11.12 -26.11 12.28
C GLY A 565 10.71 -24.72 12.76
N ALA A 566 9.41 -24.44 12.97
CA ALA A 566 9.02 -23.16 13.59
C ALA A 566 9.39 -23.12 15.08
N ARG A 567 9.97 -22.00 15.52
CA ARG A 567 10.23 -21.76 16.95
C ARG A 567 9.04 -21.10 17.61
N ARG A 568 8.44 -21.79 18.57
CA ARG A 568 7.33 -21.26 19.38
C ARG A 568 7.88 -20.46 20.56
N LEU A 569 7.47 -19.20 20.65
CA LEU A 569 7.77 -18.29 21.76
C LEU A 569 6.51 -17.98 22.55
N VAL A 570 6.71 -17.61 23.81
CA VAL A 570 5.66 -17.22 24.75
C VAL A 570 6.01 -15.87 25.35
N PHE A 571 5.04 -14.97 25.40
CA PHE A 571 5.12 -13.70 26.13
C PHE A 571 5.28 -14.02 27.61
N LYS A 572 6.49 -13.80 28.12
CA LYS A 572 6.86 -13.96 29.53
C LYS A 572 7.86 -12.87 29.87
N ALA A 573 7.53 -12.10 30.90
CA ALA A 573 8.42 -11.11 31.48
C ALA A 573 9.67 -11.78 32.06
N ASN A 574 10.74 -11.00 32.19
CA ASN A 574 11.95 -11.36 32.88
C ASN A 574 12.14 -10.40 34.07
N PRO A 575 11.48 -10.68 35.22
CA PRO A 575 11.44 -9.75 36.35
C PRO A 575 12.82 -9.54 36.97
N ASP A 576 13.69 -10.55 36.93
CA ASP A 576 15.04 -10.50 37.49
C ASP A 576 15.91 -9.42 36.84
N HIS A 577 15.56 -9.01 35.62
CA HIS A 577 16.25 -7.96 34.86
C HIS A 577 15.34 -6.76 34.53
N GLY A 578 14.14 -6.67 35.12
CA GLY A 578 13.22 -5.56 34.89
C GLY A 578 12.67 -5.45 33.46
N ILE A 579 12.62 -6.57 32.73
CA ILE A 579 12.16 -6.60 31.33
C ILE A 579 10.72 -7.13 31.30
N ASP A 580 9.79 -6.37 30.73
CA ASP A 580 8.41 -6.79 30.57
C ASP A 580 8.25 -7.89 29.50
N GLU A 581 7.06 -8.49 29.41
CA GLU A 581 6.80 -9.59 28.48
C GLU A 581 6.89 -9.20 26.99
N TYR A 582 6.71 -7.92 26.65
CA TYR A 582 6.69 -7.43 25.27
C TYR A 582 8.11 -7.14 24.79
N GLU A 583 8.91 -6.45 25.59
CA GLU A 583 10.34 -6.22 25.35
C GLU A 583 11.08 -7.56 25.31
N ALA A 584 10.78 -8.47 26.24
CA ALA A 584 11.33 -9.81 26.20
C ALA A 584 10.96 -10.54 24.90
N MET A 585 9.71 -10.43 24.41
CA MET A 585 9.33 -11.05 23.14
C MET A 585 10.07 -10.45 21.95
N PHE A 586 10.19 -9.12 21.87
CA PHE A 586 10.94 -8.42 20.83
C PHE A 586 12.38 -8.94 20.76
N GLN A 587 13.09 -8.93 21.90
CA GLN A 587 14.48 -9.40 21.98
C GLN A 587 14.63 -10.87 21.58
N LYS A 588 13.71 -11.75 22.02
CA LYS A 588 13.73 -13.17 21.67
C LYS A 588 13.57 -13.40 20.17
N VAL A 589 12.63 -12.71 19.52
CA VAL A 589 12.44 -12.81 18.07
C VAL A 589 13.67 -12.33 17.31
N VAL A 590 14.27 -11.21 17.73
CA VAL A 590 15.51 -10.69 17.14
C VAL A 590 16.66 -11.69 17.31
N ALA A 591 16.82 -12.28 18.49
CA ALA A 591 17.85 -13.29 18.75
C ALA A 591 17.76 -14.46 17.76
N PHE A 592 16.55 -14.95 17.49
CA PHE A 592 16.31 -16.02 16.53
C PHE A 592 16.60 -15.63 15.08
N PHE A 593 16.34 -14.38 14.67
CA PHE A 593 16.70 -13.92 13.32
C PHE A 593 18.21 -13.72 13.12
N VAL A 594 18.98 -13.53 14.20
CA VAL A 594 20.41 -13.20 14.11
C VAL A 594 21.32 -14.40 14.40
N CYS A 595 20.84 -15.45 15.06
CA CYS A 595 21.64 -16.64 15.38
C CYS A 595 22.10 -17.40 14.12
N GLU A 596 23.07 -18.30 14.28
CA GLU A 596 23.44 -19.19 13.17
C GLU A 596 22.29 -20.16 12.83
N PRO A 597 22.23 -20.71 11.59
CA PRO A 597 21.18 -21.64 11.20
C PRO A 597 21.12 -22.88 12.10
N ASP A 598 22.29 -23.43 12.45
CA ASP A 598 22.39 -24.61 13.32
C ASP A 598 21.87 -24.29 14.74
N ASP A 599 22.20 -23.11 15.27
CA ASP A 599 21.68 -22.62 16.55
C ASP A 599 20.16 -22.37 16.49
N PHE A 600 19.63 -22.00 15.33
CA PHE A 600 18.19 -21.85 15.18
C PHE A 600 17.48 -23.18 15.31
N GLU A 601 18.04 -24.29 14.82
CA GLU A 601 17.41 -25.62 14.83
C GLU A 601 17.53 -26.35 16.17
N ASP A 602 18.67 -26.22 16.85
CA ASP A 602 18.96 -26.98 18.09
C ASP A 602 19.28 -26.11 19.30
N GLY A 603 19.57 -24.82 19.11
CA GLY A 603 20.02 -23.94 20.17
C GLY A 603 18.95 -23.53 21.19
N ALA A 604 19.42 -23.19 22.38
CA ALA A 604 18.61 -22.73 23.50
C ALA A 604 18.67 -21.20 23.64
N LEU A 605 17.51 -20.61 23.91
CA LEU A 605 17.35 -19.18 24.14
C LEU A 605 17.67 -18.86 25.61
N TYR A 606 18.62 -17.98 25.86
CA TYR A 606 19.00 -17.53 27.21
C TYR A 606 19.15 -16.00 27.23
N PHE A 607 19.12 -15.42 28.43
CA PHE A 607 19.39 -14.00 28.62
C PHE A 607 20.87 -13.81 28.94
N ASP A 608 21.59 -13.06 28.12
CA ASP A 608 22.97 -12.69 28.37
C ASP A 608 23.00 -11.45 29.26
N GLU A 609 23.46 -11.60 30.50
CA GLU A 609 23.48 -10.52 31.48
C GLU A 609 24.47 -9.40 31.12
N HIS A 610 25.58 -9.76 30.46
CA HIS A 610 26.61 -8.80 30.07
C HIS A 610 26.13 -7.92 28.92
N GLU A 611 25.53 -8.55 27.90
CA GLU A 611 24.95 -7.84 26.75
C GLU A 611 23.55 -7.29 27.06
N GLY A 612 22.96 -7.67 28.19
CA GLY A 612 21.62 -7.33 28.62
C GLY A 612 20.57 -7.60 27.54
N ARG A 613 20.64 -8.76 26.88
CA ARG A 613 19.71 -9.16 25.80
C ARG A 613 19.55 -10.67 25.72
N TYR A 614 18.48 -11.12 25.07
CA TYR A 614 18.36 -12.53 24.70
C TYR A 614 19.31 -12.92 23.55
N GLU A 615 19.91 -14.10 23.66
CA GLU A 615 20.73 -14.73 22.64
C GLU A 615 20.37 -16.21 22.50
N VAL A 616 20.76 -16.82 21.38
CA VAL A 616 20.62 -18.26 21.14
C VAL A 616 22.02 -18.87 21.17
N ARG A 617 22.22 -19.89 22.00
CA ARG A 617 23.47 -20.66 22.07
C ARG A 617 23.23 -22.07 21.54
N PRO A 618 24.24 -22.73 20.95
CA PRO A 618 24.17 -24.15 20.64
C PRO A 618 23.80 -24.93 21.92
N ALA A 619 22.94 -25.94 21.78
CA ALA A 619 22.54 -26.82 22.88
C ALA A 619 23.65 -27.79 23.30
#